data_AF-A0ABC8CIH8-F1
#
_entry.id   AF-A0ABC8CIH8-F1
#
_cell.length_a   1.000
_cell.length_b   1.000
_cell.length_c   1.000
_cell.angle_alpha   90.00
_cell.angle_beta   90.00
_cell.angle_gamma   90.00
#
_symmetry.space_group_name_H-M   'P 1'
#
loop_
_entity.id
_entity.type
_entity.pdbx_description
1 polymer ?
#
loop_
_entity_poly.entity_id
_entity_poly.type
_entity_poly.pdbx_seq_one_letter_code
_entity_poly.pdbx_strand_id
1 'polypeptide(L)'
;MSAAQSNAAALRKGAVKAKKAKTMSIGVVLEQLNKQFPDVTVSKIRFLESEGLITPQRTASGYRRFTQEDVDRLRYILTTQRDNYTPLKVIREQLEAMDSGQVMAIVSAGKAETLLRPDQFRAPAVTRLTDAEVAAQAGSTEAEVASLVKVGLISPDASGFFDADDVAAVSAAVALKAFGFEERQLKSLRNNARRQADLIARVASPVANSKSDTAAHQAEELSQQMTALVVSLHATLVKTDLRNEYNS
;
A
#
# COMPACT_ATOMS: atom_id res chain seq x y z
N MET A 1 -33.94 -9.73 64.37
CA MET A 1 -32.82 -9.69 63.39
C MET A 1 -33.41 -10.06 62.04
N SER A 2 -33.79 -9.06 61.25
CA SER A 2 -33.00 -8.50 60.13
C SER A 2 -33.00 -9.47 58.94
N ALA A 3 -33.96 -9.38 58.03
CA ALA A 3 -33.95 -8.48 56.86
C ALA A 3 -32.88 -8.87 55.83
N ALA A 4 -33.29 -9.64 54.81
CA ALA A 4 -32.79 -9.59 53.43
C ALA A 4 -33.60 -10.54 52.53
N GLN A 5 -34.91 -10.30 52.43
CA GLN A 5 -35.57 -10.44 51.13
C GLN A 5 -35.07 -9.31 50.23
N SER A 6 -35.19 -9.52 48.91
CA SER A 6 -35.07 -8.52 47.83
C SER A 6 -33.70 -8.43 47.17
N ASN A 7 -33.44 -9.27 46.15
CA ASN A 7 -33.05 -8.77 44.80
C ASN A 7 -32.86 -9.81 43.68
N ALA A 8 -33.40 -11.03 43.76
CA ALA A 8 -33.17 -12.05 42.73
C ALA A 8 -34.20 -12.06 41.57
N ALA A 9 -35.03 -11.02 41.41
CA ALA A 9 -36.15 -11.02 40.45
C ALA A 9 -36.17 -9.84 39.45
N ALA A 10 -35.03 -9.22 39.15
CA ALA A 10 -34.98 -8.06 38.25
C ALA A 10 -33.81 -8.09 37.25
N LEU A 11 -33.60 -9.21 36.53
CA LEU A 11 -32.69 -9.23 35.38
C LEU A 11 -33.30 -10.03 34.20
N ARG A 12 -34.52 -9.63 33.80
CA ARG A 12 -34.98 -9.78 32.42
C ARG A 12 -35.45 -8.42 31.91
N LYS A 13 -34.96 -8.06 30.71
CA LYS A 13 -35.26 -6.86 29.91
C LYS A 13 -34.35 -5.64 30.13
N GLY A 14 -33.12 -5.79 29.66
CA GLY A 14 -32.36 -4.67 29.11
C GLY A 14 -31.97 -5.00 27.67
N ALA A 15 -32.95 -5.09 26.75
CA ALA A 15 -32.62 -5.02 25.34
C ALA A 15 -31.99 -3.64 25.11
N VAL A 16 -30.68 -3.62 24.89
CA VAL A 16 -29.93 -2.41 24.54
C VAL A 16 -30.61 -1.84 23.31
N LYS A 17 -31.39 -0.77 23.48
CA LYS A 17 -31.93 0.02 22.37
C LYS A 17 -30.73 0.58 21.63
N ALA A 18 -30.34 -0.07 20.53
CA ALA A 18 -29.38 0.46 19.59
C ALA A 18 -29.80 1.89 19.24
N LYS A 19 -29.00 2.86 19.65
CA LYS A 19 -29.19 4.28 19.37
C LYS A 19 -29.29 4.39 17.85
N LYS A 20 -30.46 4.76 17.29
CA LYS A 20 -30.66 4.87 15.84
C LYS A 20 -29.55 5.76 15.27
N ALA A 21 -28.59 5.17 14.56
CA ALA A 21 -27.52 5.91 13.92
C ALA A 21 -28.14 6.95 12.99
N LYS A 22 -27.69 8.19 13.05
CA LYS A 22 -28.19 9.26 12.19
C LYS A 22 -27.78 8.94 10.76
N THR A 23 -28.73 8.50 9.94
CA THR A 23 -28.49 8.16 8.54
C THR A 23 -28.84 9.32 7.61
N MET A 24 -28.09 9.46 6.52
CA MET A 24 -28.20 10.53 5.54
C MET A 24 -28.46 10.00 4.12
N SER A 25 -29.05 10.83 3.27
CA SER A 25 -29.28 10.49 1.86
C SER A 25 -28.02 10.74 1.02
N ILE A 26 -27.93 10.13 -0.16
CA ILE A 26 -26.78 10.29 -1.05
C ILE A 26 -26.53 11.76 -1.45
N GLY A 27 -27.57 12.58 -1.54
CA GLY A 27 -27.45 14.02 -1.84
C GLY A 27 -26.76 14.79 -0.71
N VAL A 28 -27.15 14.52 0.54
CA VAL A 28 -26.51 15.13 1.71
C VAL A 28 -25.05 14.67 1.86
N VAL A 29 -24.75 13.40 1.56
CA VAL A 29 -23.36 12.90 1.52
C VAL A 29 -22.55 13.63 0.45
N LEU A 30 -23.11 13.79 -0.75
CA LEU A 30 -22.45 14.49 -1.85
C LEU A 30 -22.10 15.93 -1.47
N GLU A 31 -23.04 16.68 -0.89
CA GLU A 31 -22.79 18.06 -0.45
C GLU A 31 -21.65 18.14 0.59
N GLN A 32 -21.53 17.15 1.47
CA GLN A 32 -20.44 17.11 2.44
C GLN A 32 -19.08 16.80 1.79
N LEU A 33 -19.04 15.85 0.85
CA LEU A 33 -17.81 15.44 0.17
C LEU A 33 -17.33 16.51 -0.82
N ASN A 34 -18.26 17.18 -1.51
CA ASN A 34 -17.96 18.17 -2.55
C ASN A 34 -17.12 19.36 -2.01
N LYS A 35 -17.26 19.71 -0.72
CA LYS A 35 -16.41 20.71 -0.05
C LYS A 35 -14.91 20.43 -0.13
N GLN A 36 -14.51 19.15 -0.21
CA GLN A 36 -13.10 18.73 -0.30
C GLN A 36 -12.77 18.03 -1.62
N PHE A 37 -13.78 17.53 -2.32
CA PHE A 37 -13.66 16.75 -3.55
C PHE A 37 -14.70 17.25 -4.58
N PRO A 38 -14.44 18.38 -5.27
CA PRO A 38 -15.41 19.03 -6.13
C PRO A 38 -15.86 18.18 -7.33
N ASP A 39 -15.00 17.26 -7.78
CA ASP A 39 -15.24 16.39 -8.93
C ASP A 39 -16.05 15.12 -8.59
N VAL A 40 -16.41 14.92 -7.31
CA VAL A 40 -17.19 13.75 -6.89
C VAL A 40 -18.63 13.92 -7.34
N THR A 41 -19.19 12.84 -7.91
CA THR A 41 -20.58 12.78 -8.38
C THR A 41 -21.34 11.65 -7.68
N VAL A 42 -22.67 11.69 -7.77
CA VAL A 42 -23.54 10.58 -7.32
C VAL A 42 -23.14 9.26 -7.99
N SER A 43 -22.78 9.31 -9.28
CA SER A 43 -22.34 8.13 -10.04
C SER A 43 -21.05 7.53 -9.46
N LYS A 44 -20.08 8.36 -9.06
CA LYS A 44 -18.85 7.90 -8.41
C LYS A 44 -19.13 7.22 -7.08
N ILE A 45 -20.02 7.76 -6.24
CA ILE A 45 -20.39 7.15 -4.96
C ILE A 45 -21.07 5.78 -5.17
N ARG A 46 -21.98 5.69 -6.15
CA ARG A 46 -22.65 4.42 -6.51
C ARG A 46 -21.67 3.39 -7.06
N PHE A 47 -20.67 3.83 -7.83
CA PHE A 47 -19.62 2.96 -8.34
C PHE A 47 -18.76 2.38 -7.21
N LEU A 48 -18.37 3.19 -6.22
CA LEU A 48 -17.62 2.70 -5.06
C LEU A 48 -18.43 1.70 -4.21
N GLU A 49 -19.75 1.87 -4.14
CA GLU A 49 -20.66 0.88 -3.54
C GLU A 49 -20.74 -0.41 -4.35
N SER A 50 -20.86 -0.35 -5.68
CA SER A 50 -20.91 -1.56 -6.52
C SER A 50 -19.62 -2.36 -6.47
N GLU A 51 -18.49 -1.69 -6.25
CA GLU A 51 -17.18 -2.29 -6.01
C GLU A 51 -17.01 -2.82 -4.57
N GLY A 52 -18.05 -2.73 -3.74
CA GLY A 52 -18.08 -3.29 -2.37
C GLY A 52 -17.23 -2.53 -1.36
N LEU A 53 -16.76 -1.32 -1.68
CA LEU A 53 -15.91 -0.53 -0.77
C LEU A 53 -16.73 0.15 0.33
N ILE A 54 -18.03 0.31 0.12
CA ILE A 54 -18.99 0.81 1.11
C ILE A 54 -20.28 0.00 1.03
N THR A 55 -20.97 -0.13 2.16
CA THR A 55 -22.20 -0.93 2.27
C THR A 55 -23.29 -0.14 3.00
N PRO A 56 -23.83 0.93 2.38
CA PRO A 56 -24.86 1.75 3.00
C PRO A 56 -26.15 0.95 3.22
N GLN A 57 -26.86 1.25 4.30
CA GLN A 57 -28.11 0.59 4.64
C GLN A 57 -29.21 0.93 3.62
N ARG A 58 -30.18 0.03 3.45
CA ARG A 58 -31.36 0.26 2.62
C ARG A 58 -32.61 0.43 3.48
N THR A 59 -33.46 1.39 3.11
CA THR A 59 -34.81 1.51 3.70
C THR A 59 -35.70 0.37 3.20
N ALA A 60 -36.82 0.12 3.88
CA ALA A 60 -37.85 -0.82 3.40
C ALA A 60 -38.37 -0.47 1.99
N SER A 61 -38.27 0.81 1.60
CA SER A 61 -38.59 1.33 0.27
C SER A 61 -37.43 1.29 -0.74
N GLY A 62 -36.26 0.74 -0.37
CA GLY A 62 -35.12 0.52 -1.27
C GLY A 62 -34.10 1.66 -1.38
N TYR A 63 -34.33 2.80 -0.73
CA TYR A 63 -33.41 3.95 -0.77
C TYR A 63 -32.17 3.74 0.11
N ARG A 64 -31.02 4.26 -0.36
CA ARG A 64 -29.74 4.20 0.36
C ARG A 64 -29.70 5.20 1.51
N ARG A 65 -29.20 4.72 2.65
CA ARG A 65 -29.02 5.46 3.89
C ARG A 65 -27.60 5.25 4.37
N PHE A 66 -26.81 6.30 4.24
CA PHE A 66 -25.40 6.32 4.63
C PHE A 66 -25.30 6.70 6.09
N THR A 67 -24.45 6.01 6.83
CA THR A 67 -24.06 6.35 8.20
C THR A 67 -22.91 7.36 8.17
N GLN A 68 -22.52 7.89 9.33
CA GLN A 68 -21.33 8.75 9.40
C GLN A 68 -20.04 7.98 9.05
N GLU A 69 -19.98 6.71 9.42
CA GLU A 69 -18.88 5.80 9.13
C GLU A 69 -18.71 5.58 7.61
N ASP A 70 -19.83 5.42 6.88
CA ASP A 70 -19.79 5.35 5.40
C ASP A 70 -19.19 6.61 4.78
N VAL A 71 -19.48 7.78 5.36
CA VAL A 71 -18.94 9.06 4.87
C VAL A 71 -17.45 9.17 5.16
N ASP A 72 -17.01 8.77 6.35
CA ASP A 72 -15.61 8.81 6.72
C ASP A 72 -14.79 7.82 5.87
N ARG A 73 -15.35 6.64 5.59
CA ARG A 73 -14.80 5.67 4.64
C ARG A 73 -14.73 6.23 3.22
N LEU A 74 -15.79 6.90 2.74
CA LEU A 74 -15.77 7.59 1.45
C LEU A 74 -14.68 8.66 1.38
N ARG A 75 -14.48 9.46 2.45
CA ARG A 75 -13.38 10.45 2.49
C ARG A 75 -12.02 9.77 2.41
N TYR A 76 -11.83 8.66 3.12
CA TYR A 76 -10.59 7.88 3.04
C TYR A 76 -10.32 7.41 1.61
N ILE A 77 -11.29 6.70 1.00
CA ILE A 77 -11.17 6.20 -0.37
C ILE A 77 -10.84 7.33 -1.36
N LEU A 78 -11.59 8.44 -1.30
CA LEU A 78 -11.41 9.56 -2.22
C LEU A 78 -10.08 10.29 -2.02
N THR A 79 -9.61 10.43 -0.78
CA THR A 79 -8.28 10.97 -0.49
C THR A 79 -7.20 10.06 -1.05
N THR A 80 -7.27 8.76 -0.75
CA THR A 80 -6.30 7.76 -1.20
C THR A 80 -6.27 7.66 -2.74
N GLN A 81 -7.41 7.75 -3.42
CA GLN A 81 -7.44 7.82 -4.88
C GLN A 81 -6.82 9.10 -5.45
N ARG A 82 -7.17 10.26 -4.88
CA ARG A 82 -6.70 11.58 -5.36
C ARG A 82 -5.19 11.73 -5.19
N ASP A 83 -4.68 11.31 -4.04
CA ASP A 83 -3.30 11.59 -3.64
C ASP A 83 -2.35 10.48 -4.14
N ASN A 84 -2.81 9.21 -4.11
CA ASN A 84 -1.94 8.03 -4.28
C ASN A 84 -2.31 7.10 -5.44
N TYR A 85 -3.38 7.38 -6.20
CA TYR A 85 -3.78 6.57 -7.36
C TYR A 85 -3.93 5.07 -7.06
N THR A 86 -4.34 4.75 -5.84
CA THR A 86 -4.36 3.37 -5.34
C THR A 86 -5.46 2.56 -6.05
N PRO A 87 -5.14 1.36 -6.59
CA PRO A 87 -6.14 0.47 -7.17
C PRO A 87 -7.22 0.07 -6.15
N LEU A 88 -8.47 -0.06 -6.59
CA LEU A 88 -9.62 -0.34 -5.71
C LEU A 88 -9.45 -1.61 -4.87
N LYS A 89 -8.78 -2.63 -5.42
CA LYS A 89 -8.47 -3.88 -4.71
C LYS A 89 -7.62 -3.62 -3.46
N VAL A 90 -6.58 -2.80 -3.59
CA VAL A 90 -5.68 -2.46 -2.48
C VAL A 90 -6.39 -1.60 -1.44
N ILE A 91 -7.25 -0.67 -1.88
CA ILE A 91 -8.07 0.13 -0.96
C ILE A 91 -9.02 -0.78 -0.15
N ARG A 92 -9.58 -1.82 -0.78
CA ARG A 92 -10.44 -2.80 -0.10
C ARG A 92 -9.68 -3.55 1.00
N GLU A 93 -8.49 -4.07 0.68
CA GLU A 93 -7.62 -4.76 1.65
C GLU A 93 -7.24 -3.85 2.83
N GLN A 94 -6.94 -2.57 2.56
CA GLN A 94 -6.67 -1.57 3.60
C GLN A 94 -7.88 -1.34 4.51
N LEU A 95 -9.09 -1.25 3.95
CA LEU A 95 -10.32 -1.07 4.72
C LEU A 95 -10.65 -2.31 5.57
N GLU A 96 -10.44 -3.51 5.05
CA GLU A 96 -10.65 -4.76 5.78
C GLU A 96 -9.66 -4.91 6.96
N ALA A 97 -8.41 -4.47 6.79
CA ALA A 97 -7.44 -4.41 7.87
C ALA A 97 -7.85 -3.40 8.97
N MET A 98 -8.38 -2.23 8.58
CA MET A 98 -8.90 -1.23 9.52
C MET A 98 -10.11 -1.75 10.31
N ASP A 99 -11.03 -2.47 9.65
CA ASP A 99 -12.25 -3.00 10.26
C ASP A 99 -12.00 -4.18 11.20
N SER A 100 -11.02 -5.02 10.89
CA SER A 100 -10.66 -6.20 11.69
C SER A 100 -9.83 -5.88 12.94
N GLY A 101 -9.50 -4.59 13.16
CA GLY A 101 -8.64 -4.15 14.25
C GLY A 101 -7.19 -4.64 14.13
N GLN A 102 -6.86 -5.33 13.03
CA GLN A 102 -5.49 -5.63 12.64
C GLN A 102 -4.91 -4.36 12.04
N VAL A 103 -4.36 -3.49 12.89
CA VAL A 103 -3.46 -2.44 12.44
C VAL A 103 -2.15 -3.11 11.98
N MET A 104 -2.21 -3.84 10.86
CA MET A 104 -1.03 -4.09 10.06
C MET A 104 -0.62 -2.75 9.48
N ALA A 105 0.62 -2.37 9.78
CA ALA A 105 1.24 -1.13 9.38
C ALA A 105 1.38 -1.04 7.84
N ILE A 106 0.27 -0.73 7.17
CA ILE A 106 0.23 -0.25 5.78
C ILE A 106 -0.30 1.20 5.77
N VAL A 107 -0.18 1.89 6.91
CA VAL A 107 -0.37 3.33 7.02
C VAL A 107 1.03 3.91 6.97
N SER A 108 1.39 4.59 5.89
CA SER A 108 1.24 6.03 5.98
C SER A 108 1.09 6.72 4.61
N ALA A 109 0.58 6.07 3.55
CA ALA A 109 0.67 6.60 2.16
C ALA A 109 -0.05 7.92 1.92
N GLY A 110 -0.98 8.31 2.79
CA GLY A 110 -1.95 9.36 2.47
C GLY A 110 -1.59 10.80 2.79
N LYS A 111 -0.65 11.09 3.71
CA LYS A 111 -0.46 12.49 4.16
C LYS A 111 0.94 12.87 4.64
N ALA A 112 1.90 11.95 4.59
CA ALA A 112 3.32 12.21 4.86
C ALA A 112 4.29 11.22 4.15
N GLU A 113 3.84 10.44 3.16
CA GLU A 113 4.60 9.28 2.60
C GLU A 113 5.02 9.39 1.15
N THR A 114 5.02 10.56 0.53
CA THR A 114 5.69 10.66 -0.77
C THR A 114 7.20 10.39 -0.64
N LEU A 115 7.74 10.45 0.59
CA LEU A 115 9.08 10.00 0.90
C LEU A 115 9.04 8.57 1.47
N LEU A 116 9.60 7.61 0.73
CA LEU A 116 9.93 6.29 1.28
C LEU A 116 10.83 6.49 2.50
N ARG A 117 10.68 5.64 3.51
CA ARG A 117 11.47 5.76 4.72
C ARG A 117 12.78 4.97 4.60
N PRO A 118 13.90 5.42 5.19
CA PRO A 118 15.18 4.73 5.06
C PRO A 118 15.17 3.26 5.56
N ASP A 119 14.35 2.96 6.57
CA ASP A 119 14.20 1.62 7.15
C ASP A 119 13.61 0.59 6.17
N GLN A 120 12.90 1.04 5.13
CA GLN A 120 12.40 0.17 4.05
C GLN A 120 13.50 -0.30 3.09
N PHE A 121 14.71 0.29 3.16
CA PHE A 121 15.86 -0.08 2.34
C PHE A 121 16.96 -0.77 3.16
N ARG A 122 16.64 -1.20 4.38
CA ARG A 122 17.53 -2.08 5.15
C ARG A 122 17.64 -3.41 4.43
N ALA A 123 18.83 -4.03 4.50
CA ALA A 123 19.04 -5.37 3.95
C ALA A 123 17.97 -6.35 4.48
N PRO A 124 17.46 -7.25 3.62
CA PRO A 124 16.43 -8.19 4.01
C PRO A 124 16.94 -9.11 5.13
N ALA A 125 16.03 -9.62 5.95
CA ALA A 125 16.37 -10.67 6.89
C ALA A 125 16.95 -11.87 6.12
N VAL A 126 18.00 -12.49 6.66
CA VAL A 126 18.67 -13.63 6.01
C VAL A 126 17.63 -14.73 5.78
N THR A 127 17.24 -14.86 4.53
CA THR A 127 16.31 -15.85 4.00
C THR A 127 17.05 -16.58 2.90
N ARG A 128 16.87 -17.90 2.83
CA ARG A 128 17.48 -18.73 1.79
C ARG A 128 16.35 -19.42 1.06
N LEU A 129 16.03 -18.90 -0.11
CA LEU A 129 14.96 -19.39 -0.96
C LEU A 129 15.56 -20.06 -2.20
N THR A 130 14.98 -21.18 -2.58
CA THR A 130 15.21 -21.83 -3.87
C THR A 130 14.42 -21.12 -4.97
N ASP A 131 14.75 -21.41 -6.23
CA ASP A 131 13.98 -20.97 -7.39
C ASP A 131 12.50 -21.39 -7.33
N ALA A 132 12.23 -22.62 -6.89
CA ALA A 132 10.87 -23.12 -6.67
C ALA A 132 10.11 -22.34 -5.59
N GLU A 133 10.77 -21.99 -4.48
CA GLU A 133 10.18 -21.18 -3.41
C GLU A 133 9.92 -19.75 -3.84
N VAL A 134 10.85 -19.14 -4.59
CA VAL A 134 10.65 -17.80 -5.17
C VAL A 134 9.47 -17.81 -6.13
N ALA A 135 9.41 -18.79 -7.03
CA ALA A 135 8.30 -18.93 -7.98
C ALA A 135 6.95 -19.06 -7.25
N ALA A 136 6.88 -19.94 -6.24
CA ALA A 136 5.67 -20.14 -5.46
C ALA A 136 5.22 -18.87 -4.72
N GLN A 137 6.14 -18.17 -4.05
CA GLN A 137 5.81 -16.95 -3.29
C GLN A 137 5.46 -15.77 -4.20
N ALA A 138 6.12 -15.65 -5.36
CA ALA A 138 5.88 -14.56 -6.31
C ALA A 138 4.68 -14.79 -7.24
N GLY A 139 4.00 -15.95 -7.14
CA GLY A 139 2.91 -16.32 -8.06
C GLY A 139 3.38 -16.51 -9.50
N SER A 140 4.56 -17.09 -9.68
CA SER A 140 5.27 -17.27 -10.96
C SER A 140 5.64 -18.75 -11.17
N THR A 141 6.30 -19.06 -12.29
CA THR A 141 6.87 -20.38 -12.59
C THR A 141 8.39 -20.36 -12.47
N GLU A 142 9.02 -21.51 -12.19
CA GLU A 142 10.49 -21.63 -12.17
C GLU A 142 11.13 -21.21 -13.52
N ALA A 143 10.45 -21.47 -14.64
CA ALA A 143 10.90 -21.04 -15.96
C ALA A 143 10.93 -19.50 -16.10
N GLU A 144 9.97 -18.80 -15.50
CA GLU A 144 9.96 -17.33 -15.45
C GLU A 144 11.06 -16.80 -14.52
N VAL A 145 11.27 -17.41 -13.35
CA VAL A 145 12.38 -17.08 -12.45
C VAL A 145 13.71 -17.22 -13.19
N ALA A 146 13.93 -18.33 -13.90
CA ALA A 146 15.13 -18.55 -14.71
C ALA A 146 15.31 -17.50 -15.83
N SER A 147 14.23 -17.09 -16.50
CA SER A 147 14.26 -15.98 -17.48
C SER A 147 14.70 -14.66 -16.82
N LEU A 148 14.16 -14.34 -15.65
CA LEU A 148 14.48 -13.11 -14.93
C LEU A 148 15.94 -13.12 -14.41
N VAL A 149 16.46 -14.27 -13.99
CA VAL A 149 17.89 -14.47 -13.69
C VAL A 149 18.75 -14.24 -14.93
N LYS A 150 18.35 -14.80 -16.09
CA LYS A 150 19.09 -14.65 -17.36
C LYS A 150 19.18 -13.20 -17.83
N VAL A 151 18.15 -12.41 -17.60
CA VAL A 151 18.13 -10.96 -17.89
C VAL A 151 18.88 -10.15 -16.80
N GLY A 152 19.18 -10.79 -15.67
CA GLY A 152 19.91 -10.24 -14.53
C GLY A 152 19.05 -9.39 -13.61
N LEU A 153 17.71 -9.54 -13.66
CA LEU A 153 16.79 -8.80 -12.80
C LEU A 153 16.93 -9.22 -11.33
N ILE A 154 17.12 -10.52 -11.10
CA ILE A 154 17.44 -11.14 -9.82
C ILE A 154 18.70 -11.97 -9.99
N SER A 155 19.40 -12.30 -8.89
CA SER A 155 20.60 -13.12 -8.93
C SER A 155 20.78 -13.85 -7.62
N PRO A 156 20.96 -15.19 -7.64
CA PRO A 156 21.19 -15.93 -6.40
C PRO A 156 22.55 -15.56 -5.80
N ASP A 157 22.67 -15.76 -4.49
CA ASP A 157 23.92 -15.61 -3.76
C ASP A 157 24.97 -16.66 -4.17
N ALA A 158 26.16 -16.59 -3.57
CA ALA A 158 27.26 -17.53 -3.86
C ALA A 158 26.92 -19.00 -3.54
N SER A 159 25.89 -19.25 -2.72
CA SER A 159 25.39 -20.57 -2.37
C SER A 159 24.21 -21.02 -3.24
N GLY A 160 23.76 -20.19 -4.19
CA GLY A 160 22.64 -20.48 -5.07
C GLY A 160 21.26 -20.14 -4.52
N PHE A 161 21.17 -19.37 -3.43
CA PHE A 161 19.89 -19.00 -2.80
C PHE A 161 19.49 -17.56 -3.08
N PHE A 162 18.18 -17.31 -3.05
CA PHE A 162 17.53 -16.02 -3.17
C PHE A 162 17.00 -15.52 -1.82
N ASP A 163 16.67 -14.24 -1.75
CA ASP A 163 16.09 -13.61 -0.56
C ASP A 163 14.67 -13.05 -0.81
N ALA A 164 14.13 -12.36 0.19
CA ALA A 164 12.80 -11.74 0.11
C ALA A 164 12.71 -10.61 -0.92
N ASP A 165 13.81 -9.90 -1.21
CA ASP A 165 13.83 -8.83 -2.20
C ASP A 165 13.76 -9.41 -3.62
N ASP A 166 14.38 -10.58 -3.85
CA ASP A 166 14.22 -11.33 -5.10
C ASP A 166 12.75 -11.71 -5.35
N VAL A 167 12.04 -12.17 -4.32
CA VAL A 167 10.59 -12.47 -4.42
C VAL A 167 9.78 -11.22 -4.79
N ALA A 168 10.08 -10.09 -4.15
CA ALA A 168 9.41 -8.82 -4.46
C ALA A 168 9.69 -8.37 -5.90
N ALA A 169 10.93 -8.50 -6.36
CA ALA A 169 11.33 -8.17 -7.73
C ALA A 169 10.64 -9.07 -8.77
N VAL A 170 10.55 -10.38 -8.53
CA VAL A 170 9.82 -11.32 -9.42
C VAL A 170 8.33 -11.00 -9.45
N SER A 171 7.72 -10.77 -8.28
CA SER A 171 6.29 -10.44 -8.19
C SER A 171 5.95 -9.18 -8.99
N ALA A 172 6.78 -8.14 -8.87
CA ALA A 172 6.62 -6.90 -9.62
C ALA A 172 6.80 -7.12 -11.13
N ALA A 173 7.79 -7.93 -11.53
CA ALA A 173 8.03 -8.26 -12.93
C ALA A 173 6.86 -9.03 -13.57
N VAL A 174 6.29 -10.00 -12.85
CA VAL A 174 5.10 -10.74 -13.27
C VAL A 174 3.90 -9.80 -13.42
N ALA A 175 3.67 -8.91 -12.45
CA ALA A 175 2.61 -7.93 -12.54
C ALA A 175 2.77 -6.99 -13.74
N LEU A 176 4.00 -6.51 -14.01
CA LEU A 176 4.29 -5.66 -15.17
C LEU A 176 4.07 -6.39 -16.50
N LYS A 177 4.44 -7.67 -16.59
CA LYS A 177 4.16 -8.50 -17.78
C LYS A 177 2.67 -8.58 -18.08
N ALA A 178 1.81 -8.63 -17.06
CA ALA A 178 0.35 -8.59 -17.26
C ALA A 178 -0.15 -7.28 -17.89
N PHE A 179 0.62 -6.19 -17.81
CA PHE A 179 0.38 -4.92 -18.52
C PHE A 179 1.07 -4.83 -19.88
N GLY A 180 1.69 -5.91 -20.37
CA GLY A 180 2.36 -5.97 -21.67
C GLY A 180 3.83 -5.55 -21.66
N PHE A 181 4.50 -5.55 -20.49
CA PHE A 181 5.94 -5.35 -20.44
C PHE A 181 6.69 -6.63 -20.84
N GLU A 182 7.64 -6.49 -21.75
CA GLU A 182 8.54 -7.52 -22.22
C GLU A 182 9.90 -7.47 -21.50
N GLU A 183 10.68 -8.55 -21.63
CA GLU A 183 12.01 -8.69 -21.01
C GLU A 183 12.94 -7.50 -21.30
N ARG A 184 12.85 -6.90 -22.49
CA ARG A 184 13.65 -5.72 -22.87
C ARG A 184 13.34 -4.52 -21.99
N GLN A 185 12.08 -4.25 -21.69
CA GLN A 185 11.67 -3.14 -20.83
C GLN A 185 12.08 -3.40 -19.39
N LEU A 186 11.91 -4.64 -18.90
CA LEU A 186 12.38 -5.03 -17.57
C LEU A 186 13.90 -4.85 -17.43
N LYS A 187 14.68 -5.24 -18.46
CA LYS A 187 16.12 -5.01 -18.51
C LYS A 187 16.47 -3.52 -18.48
N SER A 188 15.68 -2.68 -19.15
CA SER A 188 15.85 -1.22 -19.12
C SER A 188 15.63 -0.66 -17.72
N LEU A 189 14.55 -1.06 -17.04
CA LEU A 189 14.25 -0.66 -15.66
C LEU A 189 15.39 -1.06 -14.71
N ARG A 190 15.85 -2.31 -14.79
CA ARG A 190 17.02 -2.80 -14.04
C ARG A 190 18.28 -1.95 -14.28
N ASN A 191 18.57 -1.61 -15.53
CA ASN A 191 19.73 -0.77 -15.86
C ASN A 191 19.61 0.65 -15.26
N ASN A 192 18.40 1.21 -15.23
CA ASN A 192 18.14 2.50 -14.59
C ASN A 192 18.35 2.42 -13.07
N ALA A 193 17.81 1.39 -12.42
CA ALA A 193 18.01 1.16 -10.99
C ALA A 193 19.50 1.01 -10.63
N ARG A 194 20.27 0.27 -11.46
CA ARG A 194 21.73 0.14 -11.25
C ARG A 194 22.45 1.48 -11.32
N ARG A 195 22.09 2.33 -12.29
CA ARG A 195 22.66 3.69 -12.40
C ARG A 195 22.34 4.54 -11.18
N GLN A 196 21.13 4.44 -10.63
CA GLN A 196 20.76 5.13 -9.39
C GLN A 196 21.59 4.63 -8.21
N ALA A 197 21.75 3.32 -8.06
CA ALA A 197 22.60 2.73 -7.02
C ALA A 197 24.07 3.19 -7.15
N ASP A 198 24.62 3.23 -8.37
CA ASP A 198 25.99 3.69 -8.62
C ASP A 198 26.19 5.18 -8.24
N LEU A 199 25.16 6.03 -8.41
CA LEU A 199 25.20 7.43 -7.96
C LEU A 199 25.23 7.54 -6.44
N ILE A 200 24.38 6.77 -5.75
CA ILE A 200 24.32 6.72 -4.28
C ILE A 200 25.67 6.22 -3.73
N ALA A 201 26.19 5.13 -4.29
CA ALA A 201 27.45 4.54 -3.88
C ALA A 201 28.63 5.53 -4.02
N ARG A 202 28.66 6.34 -5.08
CA ARG A 202 29.70 7.38 -5.26
C ARG A 202 29.69 8.41 -4.13
N VAL A 203 28.51 8.78 -3.62
CA VAL A 203 28.36 9.75 -2.53
C VAL A 203 28.68 9.11 -1.17
N ALA A 204 28.31 7.84 -0.97
CA ALA A 204 28.59 7.11 0.28
C ALA A 204 30.04 6.63 0.41
N SER A 205 30.75 6.40 -0.70
CA SER A 205 32.10 5.81 -0.73
C SER A 205 33.13 6.54 0.14
N PRO A 206 33.21 7.89 0.17
CA PRO A 206 34.15 8.59 1.04
C PRO A 206 33.91 8.35 2.54
N VAL A 207 32.64 8.20 2.95
CA VAL A 207 32.26 7.93 4.34
C VAL A 207 32.66 6.50 4.73
N ALA A 208 32.42 5.54 3.83
CA ALA A 208 32.81 4.15 4.02
C ALA A 208 34.32 3.95 4.17
N ASN A 209 35.12 4.75 3.46
CA ASN A 209 36.59 4.67 3.48
C ASN A 209 37.25 5.50 4.59
N SER A 210 36.46 6.14 5.46
CA SER A 210 37.00 6.93 6.56
C SER A 210 37.65 6.02 7.62
N LYS A 211 38.64 6.54 8.36
CA LYS A 211 39.39 5.78 9.39
C LYS A 211 38.63 5.60 10.71
N SER A 212 37.30 5.76 10.72
CA SER A 212 36.46 5.60 11.91
C SER A 212 36.00 4.15 12.06
N ASP A 213 35.93 3.67 13.30
CA ASP A 213 35.35 2.35 13.61
C ASP A 213 33.86 2.28 13.26
N THR A 214 33.19 3.42 13.08
CA THR A 214 31.78 3.55 12.68
C THR A 214 31.57 3.79 11.18
N ALA A 215 32.64 3.84 10.38
CA ALA A 215 32.60 4.25 8.97
C ALA A 215 31.62 3.42 8.12
N ALA A 216 31.61 2.09 8.30
CA ALA A 216 30.73 1.19 7.55
C ALA A 216 29.25 1.42 7.88
N HIS A 217 28.90 1.49 9.17
CA HIS A 217 27.53 1.75 9.62
C HIS A 217 27.04 3.13 9.16
N GLN A 218 27.89 4.16 9.23
CA GLN A 218 27.54 5.50 8.78
C GLN A 218 27.32 5.55 7.27
N ALA A 219 28.12 4.84 6.48
CA ALA A 219 27.94 4.74 5.04
C ALA A 219 26.66 3.98 4.67
N GLU A 220 26.32 2.92 5.41
CA GLU A 220 25.08 2.18 5.23
C GLU A 220 23.85 3.05 5.52
N GLU A 221 23.82 3.72 6.68
CA GLU A 221 22.73 4.63 7.06
C GLU A 221 22.56 5.76 6.05
N LEU A 222 23.66 6.38 5.62
CA LEU A 222 23.66 7.41 4.60
C LEU A 222 23.13 6.88 3.26
N SER A 223 23.52 5.67 2.88
CA SER A 223 23.04 5.02 1.64
C SER A 223 21.54 4.75 1.70
N GLN A 224 21.01 4.30 2.84
CA GLN A 224 19.57 4.08 3.05
C GLN A 224 18.80 5.40 2.93
N GLN A 225 19.28 6.48 3.57
CA GLN A 225 18.68 7.80 3.48
C GLN A 225 18.66 8.34 2.05
N MET A 226 19.78 8.23 1.33
CA MET A 226 19.86 8.66 -0.07
C MET A 226 18.97 7.82 -0.99
N THR A 227 18.88 6.50 -0.76
CA THR A 227 18.01 5.61 -1.54
C THR A 227 16.55 6.04 -1.40
N ALA A 228 16.09 6.24 -0.18
CA ALA A 228 14.76 6.77 0.11
C ALA A 228 14.45 8.05 -0.69
N LEU A 229 15.35 9.03 -0.65
CA LEU A 229 15.17 10.30 -1.37
C LEU A 229 15.18 10.13 -2.90
N VAL A 230 16.10 9.34 -3.44
CA VAL A 230 16.23 9.12 -4.89
C VAL A 230 15.01 8.41 -5.45
N VAL A 231 14.52 7.36 -4.79
CA VAL A 231 13.32 6.63 -5.25
C VAL A 231 12.08 7.52 -5.19
N SER A 232 11.95 8.31 -4.12
CA SER A 232 10.83 9.26 -3.94
C SER A 232 10.82 10.37 -5.01
N LEU A 233 12.00 10.90 -5.33
CA LEU A 233 12.17 11.85 -6.44
C LEU A 233 11.81 11.19 -7.77
N HIS A 234 12.32 9.98 -8.04
CA HIS A 234 12.03 9.26 -9.26
C HIS A 234 10.53 9.01 -9.46
N ALA A 235 9.82 8.56 -8.42
CA ALA A 235 8.37 8.36 -8.47
C ALA A 235 7.62 9.67 -8.80
N THR A 236 8.06 10.79 -8.20
CA THR A 236 7.46 12.11 -8.45
C THR A 236 7.71 12.59 -9.88
N LEU A 237 8.91 12.36 -10.43
CA LEU A 237 9.26 12.72 -11.81
C LEU A 237 8.45 11.90 -12.81
N VAL A 238 8.40 10.56 -12.65
CA VAL A 238 7.60 9.68 -13.51
C VAL A 238 6.13 10.10 -13.51
N LYS A 239 5.57 10.40 -12.33
CA LYS A 239 4.18 10.91 -12.21
C LYS A 239 3.98 12.23 -12.96
N THR A 240 4.95 13.13 -12.87
CA THR A 240 4.87 14.45 -13.52
C THR A 240 4.97 14.33 -15.04
N ASP A 241 5.89 13.52 -15.54
CA ASP A 241 6.12 13.32 -16.97
C ASP A 241 4.90 12.66 -17.64
N LEU A 242 4.35 11.59 -17.03
CA LEU A 242 3.13 10.95 -17.54
C LEU A 242 1.93 11.91 -17.54
N ARG A 243 1.75 12.71 -16.47
CA ARG A 243 0.68 13.71 -16.44
C ARG A 243 0.80 14.71 -17.58
N ASN A 244 2.03 15.13 -17.90
CA ASN A 244 2.26 16.08 -18.99
C ASN A 244 1.97 15.44 -20.36
N GLU A 245 2.33 14.16 -20.54
CA GLU A 245 2.08 13.41 -21.78
C GLU A 245 0.57 13.26 -22.08
N TYR A 246 -0.27 13.00 -21.08
CA TYR A 246 -1.72 12.79 -21.27
C TYR A 246 -2.58 14.06 -21.15
N ASN A 247 -2.01 15.19 -20.72
CA ASN A 247 -2.70 16.49 -20.66
C ASN A 247 -2.27 17.45 -21.80
N SER A 248 -1.37 17.00 -22.69
CA SER A 248 -0.98 17.72 -23.91
C SER A 248 -1.83 17.29 -25.09
#